data_AF-A0A364N7Z2-F1
#
_entry.id   AF-A0A364N7Z2-F1
#
_cell.length_a   1.000
_cell.length_b   1.000
_cell.length_c   1.000
_cell.angle_alpha   90.00
_cell.angle_beta   90.00
_cell.angle_gamma   90.00
#
_symmetry.space_group_name_H-M   'P 1'
#
loop_
_entity.id
_entity.type
_entity.pdbx_description
1 polymer ?
#
loop_
_entity_poly.entity_id
_entity_poly.type
_entity_poly.pdbx_seq_one_letter_code
_entity_poly.pdbx_strand_id
1 'polypeptide(L)'
;MSKAEEAEPSYIDYEAFLDPSFSATTFANTLVLSTNNPSDTPLDLSTPLSRVLFDVQEVDTHIDTLTTKSALPLLEHTRDHGEASGRILHEVEGQVASLSESYKTLEKEVIARYEVAEQVQVTAERLCETVKLGRAVARCLMLGRQLEVRMAELGGVGSAKKEDHRAMVRSTDSILSLRQILAASGAGEEGEGLDRVAVVATLKAELVNPGERSIASRAQQVVKEFSMSSLLSSSSSSSSGGQAASSAATFAQTEDTKARTTSALLTLYLLSPVSKAAPKTAATTKTFEPSLMLAALQEYLQTQLKSSLASLARALGQLPSLDRTLLEISARSAAPPPPPPPPPPPPQQQQQQQQTYFNPSSKP
;
A
#
# COMPACT_ATOMS: atom_id res chain seq x y z
N MET A 1 30.21 16.87 -65.16
CA MET A 1 30.07 18.05 -66.05
C MET A 1 30.21 17.55 -67.47
N SER A 2 29.09 17.09 -68.03
CA SER A 2 28.95 16.64 -69.41
C SER A 2 29.12 17.84 -70.33
N LYS A 3 30.07 17.71 -71.26
CA LYS A 3 30.23 18.62 -72.39
C LYS A 3 28.94 18.51 -73.21
N ALA A 4 28.16 19.58 -73.29
CA ALA A 4 27.08 19.67 -74.25
C ALA A 4 27.72 19.59 -75.64
N GLU A 5 27.62 18.43 -76.27
CA GLU A 5 27.86 18.34 -77.71
C GLU A 5 26.81 19.24 -78.36
N GLU A 6 27.30 20.24 -79.10
CA GLU A 6 26.49 21.07 -79.96
C GLU A 6 25.69 20.14 -80.86
N ALA A 7 24.38 20.05 -80.63
CA ALA A 7 23.48 19.28 -81.46
C ALA A 7 23.59 19.84 -82.88
N GLU A 8 24.19 19.06 -83.79
CA GLU A 8 24.09 19.34 -85.21
C GLU A 8 22.59 19.48 -85.53
N PRO A 9 22.17 20.54 -86.24
CA PRO A 9 20.77 20.73 -86.58
C PRO A 9 20.34 19.58 -87.50
N SER A 10 19.81 18.51 -86.93
CA SER A 10 19.26 17.40 -87.69
C SER A 10 17.99 17.87 -88.35
N TYR A 11 17.88 17.57 -89.64
CA TYR A 11 16.73 17.91 -90.45
C TYR A 11 15.48 17.09 -90.06
N ILE A 12 15.66 16.04 -89.27
CA ILE A 12 14.61 15.20 -88.72
C ILE A 12 14.19 15.74 -87.35
N ASP A 13 12.88 15.96 -87.19
CA ASP A 13 12.28 16.34 -85.91
C ASP A 13 12.07 15.10 -85.03
N TYR A 14 13.12 14.68 -84.33
CA TYR A 14 13.06 13.50 -83.45
C TYR A 14 12.07 13.65 -82.29
N GLU A 15 11.81 14.87 -81.82
CA GLU A 15 10.86 15.15 -80.73
C GLU A 15 9.43 14.79 -81.16
N ALA A 16 9.06 15.09 -82.41
CA ALA A 16 7.77 14.70 -82.96
C ALA A 16 7.58 13.17 -83.07
N PHE A 17 8.67 12.41 -83.22
CA PHE A 17 8.64 10.94 -83.30
C PHE A 17 8.70 10.24 -81.94
N LEU A 18 9.28 10.89 -80.93
CA LEU A 18 9.37 10.38 -79.56
C LEU A 18 8.15 10.77 -78.70
N ASP A 19 7.27 11.64 -79.21
CA ASP A 19 6.04 12.05 -78.52
C ASP A 19 5.11 10.83 -78.29
N PRO A 20 4.60 10.60 -77.06
CA PRO A 20 3.70 9.49 -76.76
C PRO A 20 2.36 9.53 -77.50
N SER A 21 2.00 10.65 -78.13
CA SER A 21 0.83 10.83 -78.99
C SER A 21 1.11 10.61 -80.48
N PHE A 22 2.36 10.30 -80.86
CA PHE A 22 2.74 10.06 -82.24
C PHE A 22 1.96 8.88 -82.84
N SER A 23 1.37 9.12 -84.01
CA SER A 23 0.63 8.11 -84.77
C SER A 23 1.14 8.08 -86.21
N ALA A 24 1.72 6.94 -86.59
CA ALA A 24 2.28 6.73 -87.92
C ALA A 24 1.26 6.99 -89.04
N THR A 25 -0.02 6.65 -88.81
CA THR A 25 -1.11 6.87 -89.79
C THR A 25 -1.44 8.34 -89.97
N THR A 26 -1.46 9.11 -88.89
CA THR A 26 -1.74 10.55 -88.95
C THR A 26 -0.59 11.32 -89.58
N PHE A 27 0.65 10.92 -89.26
CA PHE A 27 1.85 11.46 -89.87
C PHE A 27 1.90 11.18 -91.38
N ALA A 28 1.67 9.93 -91.80
CA ALA A 28 1.61 9.55 -93.21
C ALA A 28 0.53 10.34 -93.97
N ASN A 29 -0.67 10.50 -93.38
CA ASN A 29 -1.74 11.29 -93.98
C ASN A 29 -1.35 12.77 -94.10
N THR A 30 -0.72 13.34 -93.08
CA THR A 30 -0.25 14.73 -93.10
C THR A 30 0.81 14.95 -94.18
N LEU A 31 1.69 13.97 -94.37
CA LEU A 31 2.74 14.01 -95.39
C LEU A 31 2.20 13.88 -96.82
N VAL A 32 1.19 13.02 -97.04
CA VAL A 32 0.51 12.91 -98.34
C VAL A 32 -0.24 14.20 -98.68
N LEU A 33 -0.93 14.78 -97.70
CA LEU A 33 -1.67 16.04 -97.87
C LEU A 33 -0.76 17.27 -98.04
N SER A 34 0.46 17.25 -97.50
CA SER A 34 1.42 18.35 -97.66
C SER A 34 2.19 18.31 -98.98
N THR A 35 2.31 17.12 -99.58
CA THR A 35 3.05 16.91 -100.84
C THR A 35 2.18 16.99 -102.09
N ASN A 36 0.85 16.84 -101.95
CA ASN A 36 -0.10 16.81 -103.07
C ASN A 36 -1.09 17.99 -103.02
N ASN A 37 -1.42 18.55 -104.19
CA ASN A 37 -2.47 19.57 -104.30
C ASN A 37 -3.83 18.86 -104.55
N PRO A 38 -4.97 19.31 -103.95
CA PRO A 38 -6.30 18.70 -104.16
C PRO A 38 -6.78 18.59 -105.62
N SER A 39 -6.11 19.25 -106.57
CA SER A 39 -6.39 19.18 -108.00
C SER A 39 -5.49 18.22 -108.81
N ASP A 40 -4.51 17.55 -108.18
CA ASP A 40 -3.65 16.58 -108.86
C ASP A 40 -4.35 15.21 -109.03
N THR A 41 -4.49 14.79 -110.29
CA THR A 41 -4.91 13.43 -110.66
C THR A 41 -3.98 12.88 -111.75
N PRO A 42 -3.20 11.80 -111.51
CA PRO A 42 -3.20 10.93 -110.33
C PRO A 42 -2.39 11.46 -109.13
N LEU A 43 -2.76 11.02 -107.93
CA LEU A 43 -2.09 11.31 -106.65
C LEU A 43 -0.64 10.80 -106.67
N ASP A 44 0.32 11.67 -106.37
CA ASP A 44 1.74 11.30 -106.32
C ASP A 44 2.11 10.76 -104.94
N LEU A 45 2.30 9.43 -104.88
CA LEU A 45 2.79 8.73 -103.69
C LEU A 45 4.31 8.56 -103.68
N SER A 46 4.98 8.82 -104.82
CA SER A 46 6.41 8.59 -104.94
C SER A 46 7.21 9.60 -104.13
N THR A 47 6.80 10.87 -104.14
CA THR A 47 7.42 11.95 -103.37
C THR A 47 7.34 11.73 -101.85
N PRO A 48 6.15 11.54 -101.22
CA PRO A 48 6.08 11.29 -99.77
C PRO A 48 6.73 9.96 -99.35
N LEU A 49 6.70 8.93 -100.19
CA LEU A 49 7.39 7.67 -99.91
C LEU A 49 8.91 7.84 -99.93
N SER A 50 9.45 8.52 -100.96
CA SER A 50 10.88 8.80 -101.04
C SER A 50 11.36 9.57 -99.82
N ARG A 51 10.55 10.53 -99.34
CA ARG A 51 10.83 11.31 -98.14
C ARG A 51 10.98 10.44 -96.90
N VAL A 52 9.99 9.59 -96.62
CA VAL A 52 10.03 8.68 -95.45
C VAL A 52 11.21 7.71 -95.54
N LEU A 53 11.52 7.21 -96.74
CA LEU A 53 12.68 6.33 -96.92
C LEU A 53 13.99 7.04 -96.62
N PHE A 54 14.15 8.31 -97.04
CA PHE A 54 15.31 9.10 -96.67
C PHE A 54 15.39 9.33 -95.16
N ASP A 55 14.27 9.68 -94.52
CA ASP A 55 14.22 9.92 -93.07
C ASP A 55 14.59 8.63 -92.29
N VAL A 56 14.08 7.47 -92.70
CA VAL A 56 14.41 6.16 -92.09
C VAL A 56 15.88 5.80 -92.31
N GLN A 57 16.41 6.01 -93.51
CA GLN A 57 17.82 5.73 -93.80
C GLN A 57 18.76 6.63 -92.99
N GLU A 58 18.39 7.89 -92.79
CA GLU A 58 19.16 8.84 -91.97
C GLU A 58 19.14 8.45 -90.49
N VAL A 59 17.97 8.05 -89.96
CA VAL A 59 17.87 7.52 -88.58
C VAL A 59 18.73 6.27 -88.42
N ASP A 60 18.67 5.34 -89.37
CA ASP A 60 19.43 4.08 -89.32
C ASP A 60 20.94 4.33 -89.40
N THR A 61 21.38 5.20 -90.31
CA THR A 61 22.79 5.60 -90.37
C THR A 61 23.23 6.37 -89.13
N HIS A 62 22.37 7.19 -88.53
CA HIS A 62 22.69 7.88 -87.29
C HIS A 62 22.80 6.91 -86.11
N ILE A 63 21.88 5.94 -85.98
CA ILE A 63 21.94 4.88 -84.97
C ILE A 63 23.20 4.04 -85.17
N ASP A 64 23.52 3.61 -86.38
CA ASP A 64 24.72 2.84 -86.67
C ASP A 64 25.99 3.63 -86.37
N THR A 65 26.02 4.91 -86.72
CA THR A 65 27.15 5.80 -86.46
C THR A 65 27.34 6.03 -84.97
N LEU A 66 26.25 6.31 -84.24
CA LEU A 66 26.28 6.51 -82.80
C LEU A 66 26.68 5.22 -82.09
N THR A 67 26.07 4.09 -82.46
CA THR A 67 26.35 2.77 -81.87
C THR A 67 27.78 2.36 -82.16
N THR A 68 28.31 2.58 -83.36
CA THR A 68 29.69 2.22 -83.71
C THR A 68 30.70 3.15 -83.03
N LYS A 69 30.44 4.46 -82.98
CA LYS A 69 31.32 5.45 -82.32
C LYS A 69 31.30 5.31 -80.79
N SER A 70 30.15 4.97 -80.22
CA SER A 70 29.95 4.88 -78.76
C SER A 70 29.83 3.46 -78.21
N ALA A 71 30.08 2.42 -79.02
CA ALA A 71 30.02 1.01 -78.61
C ALA A 71 30.86 0.74 -77.35
N LEU A 72 32.10 1.25 -77.34
CA LEU A 72 33.00 1.08 -76.20
C LEU A 72 32.47 1.79 -74.94
N PRO A 73 32.12 3.10 -74.97
CA PRO A 73 31.46 3.77 -73.85
C PRO A 73 30.20 3.07 -73.31
N LEU A 74 29.34 2.54 -74.18
CA LEU A 74 28.11 1.86 -73.77
C LEU A 74 28.40 0.52 -73.05
N LEU A 75 29.40 -0.22 -73.54
CA LEU A 75 29.86 -1.46 -72.89
C LEU A 75 30.58 -1.16 -71.58
N GLU A 76 31.41 -0.12 -71.52
CA GLU A 76 32.05 0.35 -70.29
C GLU A 76 31.02 0.78 -69.27
N HIS A 77 30.02 1.58 -69.65
CA HIS A 77 28.94 1.99 -68.75
C HIS A 77 28.13 0.80 -68.24
N THR A 78 27.79 -0.16 -69.10
CA THR A 78 27.04 -1.37 -68.70
C THR A 78 27.87 -2.23 -67.75
N ARG A 79 29.18 -2.36 -68.01
CA ARG A 79 30.12 -3.06 -67.13
C ARG A 79 30.24 -2.36 -65.78
N ASP A 80 30.48 -1.05 -65.77
CA ASP A 80 30.62 -0.25 -64.56
C ASP A 80 29.33 -0.27 -63.72
N HIS A 81 28.17 -0.25 -64.39
CA HIS A 81 26.88 -0.39 -63.74
C HIS A 81 26.71 -1.77 -63.10
N GLY A 82 27.11 -2.84 -63.79
CA GLY A 82 27.12 -4.20 -63.23
C GLY A 82 28.07 -4.34 -62.04
N GLU A 83 29.28 -3.80 -62.13
CA GLU A 83 30.28 -3.81 -61.05
C GLU A 83 29.86 -2.94 -59.86
N ALA A 84 29.22 -1.79 -60.10
CA ALA A 84 28.67 -0.93 -59.06
C ALA A 84 27.48 -1.59 -58.36
N SER A 85 26.53 -2.16 -59.11
CA SER A 85 25.40 -2.90 -58.56
C SER A 85 25.86 -4.10 -57.73
N GLY A 86 26.86 -4.85 -58.20
CA GLY A 86 27.45 -5.97 -57.46
C GLY A 86 28.08 -5.52 -56.13
N ARG A 87 28.80 -4.40 -56.13
CA ARG A 87 29.37 -3.81 -54.91
C ARG A 87 28.30 -3.37 -53.92
N ILE A 88 27.24 -2.72 -54.40
CA ILE A 88 26.13 -2.27 -53.56
C ILE A 88 25.42 -3.47 -52.95
N LEU A 89 25.10 -4.50 -53.74
CA LEU A 89 24.45 -5.71 -53.24
C LEU A 89 25.31 -6.41 -52.18
N HIS A 90 26.62 -6.55 -52.41
CA HIS A 90 27.51 -7.17 -51.45
C HIS A 90 27.56 -6.39 -50.11
N GLU A 91 27.61 -5.06 -50.16
CA GLU A 91 27.60 -4.23 -48.95
C GLU A 91 26.26 -4.34 -48.22
N VAL A 92 25.15 -4.29 -48.94
CA VAL A 92 23.80 -4.44 -48.37
C VAL A 92 23.61 -5.82 -47.75
N GLU A 93 24.06 -6.88 -48.41
CA GLU A 93 24.02 -8.25 -47.87
C GLU A 93 24.85 -8.37 -46.59
N GLY A 94 26.04 -7.75 -46.56
CA GLY A 94 26.87 -7.69 -45.35
C GLY A 94 26.18 -6.96 -44.20
N GLN A 95 25.55 -5.82 -44.48
CA GLN A 95 24.81 -5.04 -43.47
C GLN A 95 23.56 -5.79 -42.97
N VAL A 96 22.82 -6.46 -43.86
CA VAL A 96 21.65 -7.27 -43.48
C VAL A 96 22.08 -8.48 -42.65
N ALA A 97 23.18 -9.14 -43.00
CA ALA A 97 23.72 -10.25 -42.23
C ALA A 97 24.10 -9.79 -40.81
N SER A 98 24.84 -8.69 -40.69
CA SER A 98 25.23 -8.06 -39.41
C SER A 98 24.00 -7.65 -38.58
N LEU A 99 22.98 -7.06 -39.20
CA LEU A 99 21.73 -6.71 -38.52
C LEU A 99 20.99 -7.95 -38.03
N SER A 100 20.95 -9.02 -38.83
CA SER A 100 20.31 -10.28 -38.43
C SER A 100 21.01 -10.94 -37.24
N GLU A 101 22.35 -10.86 -37.20
CA GLU A 101 23.15 -11.43 -36.12
C GLU A 101 23.01 -10.62 -34.83
N SER A 102 23.08 -9.29 -34.92
CA SER A 102 22.84 -8.41 -33.78
C SER A 102 21.42 -8.56 -33.23
N TYR A 103 20.41 -8.71 -34.09
CA TYR A 103 19.04 -8.99 -33.65
C TYR A 103 18.92 -10.33 -32.93
N LYS A 104 19.49 -11.42 -33.48
CA LYS A 104 19.50 -12.74 -32.81
C LYS A 104 20.22 -12.70 -31.47
N THR A 105 21.27 -11.88 -31.37
CA THR A 105 21.99 -11.68 -30.11
C THR A 105 21.11 -10.93 -29.10
N LEU A 106 20.45 -9.85 -29.54
CA LEU A 106 19.53 -9.09 -28.71
C LEU A 106 18.34 -9.94 -28.21
N GLU A 107 17.77 -10.76 -29.09
CA GLU A 107 16.69 -11.68 -28.76
C GLU A 107 17.11 -12.65 -27.65
N LYS A 108 18.30 -13.27 -27.78
CA LYS A 108 18.82 -14.21 -26.79
C LYS A 108 19.23 -13.54 -25.48
N GLU A 109 19.86 -12.37 -25.54
CA GLU A 109 20.43 -11.73 -24.36
C GLU A 109 19.44 -10.85 -23.61
N VAL A 110 18.49 -10.23 -24.30
CA VAL A 110 17.55 -9.28 -23.69
C VAL A 110 16.17 -9.90 -23.53
N ILE A 111 15.58 -10.45 -24.59
CA ILE A 111 14.20 -10.95 -24.52
C ILE A 111 14.13 -12.18 -23.61
N ALA A 112 14.98 -13.18 -23.85
CA ALA A 112 14.98 -14.38 -23.01
C ALA A 112 15.32 -14.08 -21.53
N ARG A 113 16.21 -13.12 -21.26
CA ARG A 113 16.51 -12.70 -19.88
C ARG A 113 15.37 -11.92 -19.23
N TYR A 114 14.66 -11.10 -20.00
CA TYR A 114 13.51 -10.35 -19.52
C TYR A 114 12.36 -11.29 -19.12
N GLU A 115 12.06 -12.31 -19.92
CA GLU A 115 11.04 -13.31 -19.59
C GLU A 115 11.34 -14.03 -18.26
N VAL A 116 12.60 -14.39 -18.04
CA VAL A 116 13.03 -14.98 -16.75
C VAL A 116 12.91 -13.95 -15.62
N ALA A 117 13.28 -12.69 -15.86
CA ALA A 117 13.17 -11.62 -14.86
C ALA A 117 11.72 -11.35 -14.47
N GLU A 118 10.77 -11.40 -15.41
CA GLU A 118 9.34 -11.25 -15.14
C GLU A 118 8.82 -12.37 -14.23
N GLN A 119 9.22 -13.63 -14.50
CA GLN A 119 8.88 -14.76 -13.64
C GLN A 119 9.46 -14.60 -12.22
N VAL A 120 10.69 -14.09 -12.11
CA VAL A 120 11.33 -13.79 -10.82
C VAL A 120 10.60 -12.65 -10.11
N GLN A 121 10.17 -11.61 -10.83
CA GLN A 121 9.41 -10.50 -10.27
C GLN A 121 8.10 -11.00 -9.64
N VAL A 122 7.30 -11.79 -10.38
CA VAL A 122 6.05 -12.36 -9.86
C VAL A 122 6.31 -13.25 -8.65
N THR A 123 7.39 -14.03 -8.67
CA THR A 123 7.78 -14.86 -7.53
C THR A 123 8.18 -14.02 -6.32
N ALA A 124 8.93 -12.94 -6.53
CA ALA A 124 9.36 -12.02 -5.49
C ALA A 124 8.18 -11.24 -4.87
N GLU A 125 7.22 -10.82 -5.68
CA GLU A 125 5.98 -10.18 -5.22
C GLU A 125 5.18 -11.12 -4.32
N ARG A 126 4.97 -12.37 -4.76
CA ARG A 126 4.31 -13.40 -3.94
C ARG A 126 5.09 -13.71 -2.66
N LEU A 127 6.42 -13.79 -2.73
CA LEU A 127 7.25 -13.97 -1.53
C LEU A 127 7.11 -12.78 -0.57
N CYS A 128 7.07 -11.55 -1.07
CA CYS A 128 6.86 -10.36 -0.26
C CYS A 128 5.49 -10.39 0.44
N GLU A 129 4.43 -10.74 -0.27
CA GLU A 129 3.08 -10.91 0.29
C GLU A 129 3.04 -12.00 1.37
N THR A 130 3.63 -13.16 1.10
CA THR A 130 3.68 -14.26 2.09
C THR A 130 4.49 -13.89 3.34
N VAL A 131 5.59 -13.14 3.20
CA VAL A 131 6.38 -12.65 4.35
C VAL A 131 5.60 -11.61 5.15
N LYS A 132 4.89 -10.68 4.49
CA LYS A 132 4.04 -9.69 5.17
C LYS A 132 2.95 -10.38 5.99
N LEU A 133 2.22 -11.30 5.37
CA LEU A 133 1.19 -12.10 6.05
C LEU A 133 1.79 -12.94 7.19
N GLY A 134 2.93 -13.61 6.94
CA GLY A 134 3.63 -14.41 7.94
C GLY A 134 4.08 -13.61 9.16
N ARG A 135 4.56 -12.38 8.97
CA ARG A 135 4.93 -11.46 10.07
C ARG A 135 3.70 -11.01 10.87
N ALA A 136 2.59 -10.72 10.20
CA ALA A 136 1.33 -10.38 10.85
C ALA A 136 0.81 -11.55 11.71
N VAL A 137 0.75 -12.75 11.13
CA VAL A 137 0.37 -13.99 11.84
C VAL A 137 1.30 -14.25 13.03
N ALA A 138 2.61 -14.15 12.85
CA ALA A 138 3.57 -14.34 13.93
C ALA A 138 3.35 -13.34 15.09
N ARG A 139 3.10 -12.06 14.78
CA ARG A 139 2.79 -11.04 15.79
C ARG A 139 1.49 -11.36 16.52
N CYS A 140 0.44 -11.78 15.82
CA CYS A 140 -0.82 -12.21 16.43
C CYS A 140 -0.64 -13.40 17.37
N LEU A 141 0.12 -14.41 16.95
CA LEU A 141 0.41 -15.58 17.79
C LEU A 141 1.26 -15.22 19.01
N MET A 142 2.25 -14.33 18.86
CA MET A 142 3.06 -13.84 19.97
C MET A 142 2.23 -13.07 21.00
N LEU A 143 1.31 -12.21 20.54
CA LEU A 143 0.38 -11.51 21.42
C LEU A 143 -0.64 -12.46 22.06
N GLY A 144 -1.09 -13.49 21.33
CA GLY A 144 -1.93 -14.56 21.87
C GLY A 144 -1.23 -15.32 23.00
N ARG A 145 0.01 -15.75 22.77
CA ARG A 145 0.84 -16.38 23.82
C ARG A 145 1.04 -15.46 25.03
N GLN A 146 1.27 -14.17 24.79
CA GLN A 146 1.39 -13.20 25.88
C GLN A 146 0.09 -13.08 26.67
N LEU A 147 -1.06 -13.12 26.00
CA LEU A 147 -2.38 -13.11 26.63
C LEU A 147 -2.59 -14.37 27.47
N GLU A 148 -2.26 -15.56 26.96
CA GLU A 148 -2.35 -16.82 27.73
C GLU A 148 -1.55 -16.78 29.02
N VAL A 149 -0.30 -16.32 28.95
CA VAL A 149 0.57 -16.18 30.13
C VAL A 149 -0.03 -15.21 31.14
N ARG A 150 -0.48 -14.03 30.68
CA ARG A 150 -1.10 -13.01 31.55
C ARG A 150 -2.44 -13.48 32.14
N MET A 151 -3.19 -14.29 31.42
CA MET A 151 -4.44 -14.90 31.90
C MET A 151 -4.17 -16.00 32.93
N ALA A 152 -3.09 -16.78 32.79
CA ALA A 152 -2.68 -17.74 33.79
C ALA A 152 -2.26 -17.08 35.12
N GLU A 153 -1.67 -15.86 35.06
CA GLU A 153 -1.38 -15.04 36.25
C GLU A 153 -2.65 -14.59 36.98
N LEU A 154 -3.76 -14.39 36.27
CA LEU A 154 -5.04 -13.98 36.84
C LEU A 154 -5.77 -15.15 37.54
N GLY A 155 -5.58 -16.38 37.04
CA GLY A 155 -6.24 -17.60 37.52
C GLY A 155 -5.50 -18.37 38.62
N GLY A 156 -4.57 -17.72 39.33
CA GLY A 156 -3.64 -18.35 40.29
C GLY A 156 -4.20 -19.57 41.03
N VAL A 157 -3.67 -20.75 40.69
CA VAL A 157 -3.95 -22.01 41.38
C VAL A 157 -3.43 -21.89 42.81
N GLY A 158 -4.35 -21.77 43.76
CA GLY A 158 -4.08 -21.70 45.19
C GLY A 158 -4.44 -20.34 45.80
N SER A 159 -5.49 -20.37 46.63
CA SER A 159 -6.19 -19.27 47.31
C SER A 159 -5.34 -18.37 48.25
N ALA A 160 -4.02 -18.28 48.07
CA ALA A 160 -3.10 -17.57 48.97
C ALA A 160 -2.13 -16.59 48.28
N LYS A 161 -2.01 -16.60 46.95
CA LYS A 161 -1.23 -15.57 46.24
C LYS A 161 -2.15 -14.44 45.82
N LYS A 162 -1.93 -13.28 46.44
CA LYS A 162 -2.52 -11.98 46.14
C LYS A 162 -2.75 -11.83 44.63
N GLU A 163 -4.02 -11.86 44.21
CA GLU A 163 -4.43 -11.69 42.82
C GLU A 163 -3.84 -10.37 42.28
N ASP A 164 -3.03 -10.47 41.22
CA ASP A 164 -2.39 -9.30 40.64
C ASP A 164 -3.40 -8.53 39.79
N HIS A 165 -4.10 -7.59 40.42
CA HIS A 165 -5.06 -6.72 39.76
C HIS A 165 -4.44 -5.86 38.64
N ARG A 166 -3.11 -5.74 38.60
CA ARG A 166 -2.39 -5.13 37.47
C ARG A 166 -2.30 -6.09 36.27
N ALA A 167 -2.26 -7.41 36.49
CA ALA A 167 -2.26 -8.40 35.42
C ALA A 167 -3.55 -8.35 34.60
N MET A 168 -4.69 -8.01 35.23
CA MET A 168 -5.96 -7.78 34.55
C MET A 168 -5.87 -6.62 33.53
N VAL A 169 -5.30 -5.47 33.93
CA VAL A 169 -5.12 -4.31 33.04
C VAL A 169 -4.13 -4.63 31.91
N ARG A 170 -3.01 -5.31 32.22
CA ARG A 170 -2.07 -5.77 31.19
C ARG A 170 -2.73 -6.72 30.18
N SER A 171 -3.60 -7.61 30.64
CA SER A 171 -4.33 -8.53 29.76
C SER A 171 -5.27 -7.78 28.81
N THR A 172 -5.93 -6.71 29.29
CA THR A 172 -6.76 -5.87 28.41
C THR A 172 -5.97 -5.14 27.33
N ASP A 173 -4.76 -4.68 27.63
CA ASP A 173 -3.88 -4.05 26.65
C ASP A 173 -3.43 -5.04 25.55
N SER A 174 -3.16 -6.30 25.92
CA SER A 174 -2.91 -7.38 24.95
C SER A 174 -4.14 -7.68 24.08
N ILE A 175 -5.35 -7.66 24.64
CA ILE A 175 -6.59 -7.85 23.87
C ILE A 175 -6.83 -6.67 22.93
N LEU A 176 -6.56 -5.44 23.37
CA LEU A 176 -6.76 -4.24 22.57
C LEU A 176 -5.76 -4.17 21.41
N SER A 177 -4.50 -4.50 21.64
CA SER A 177 -3.49 -4.63 20.58
C SER A 177 -3.81 -5.74 19.58
N LEU A 178 -4.34 -6.89 20.03
CA LEU A 178 -4.86 -7.93 19.14
C LEU A 178 -6.05 -7.43 18.31
N ARG A 179 -7.00 -6.71 18.92
CA ARG A 179 -8.12 -6.09 18.21
C ARG A 179 -7.67 -5.08 17.18
N GLN A 180 -6.65 -4.28 17.48
CA GLN A 180 -6.12 -3.28 16.56
C GLN A 180 -5.56 -3.95 15.30
N ILE A 181 -4.75 -5.00 15.46
CA ILE A 181 -4.18 -5.73 14.32
C ILE A 181 -5.29 -6.42 13.50
N LEU A 182 -6.29 -7.02 14.17
CA LEU A 182 -7.42 -7.67 13.51
C LEU A 182 -8.38 -6.67 12.84
N ALA A 183 -8.46 -5.43 13.33
CA ALA A 183 -9.31 -4.38 12.75
C ALA A 183 -8.63 -3.65 11.58
N ALA A 184 -7.29 -3.64 11.56
CA ALA A 184 -6.45 -3.05 10.52
C ALA A 184 -6.39 -3.96 9.26
N SER A 185 -7.55 -4.34 8.72
CA SER A 185 -7.69 -5.22 7.56
C SER A 185 -7.77 -4.46 6.21
N GLY A 186 -7.44 -3.17 6.18
CA GLY A 186 -7.37 -2.38 4.95
C GLY A 186 -6.22 -2.78 4.02
N ALA A 187 -6.27 -2.35 2.76
CA ALA A 187 -5.19 -2.58 1.79
C ALA A 187 -3.90 -1.90 2.24
N GLY A 188 -2.82 -2.67 2.39
CA GLY A 188 -1.52 -2.19 2.91
C GLY A 188 -1.44 -2.07 4.43
N GLU A 189 -2.50 -2.41 5.17
CA GLU A 189 -2.48 -2.44 6.63
C GLU A 189 -1.97 -3.80 7.16
N GLU A 190 -1.51 -3.83 8.41
CA GLU A 190 -0.87 -5.02 9.00
C GLU A 190 -1.78 -6.26 9.08
N GLY A 191 -3.11 -6.08 9.06
CA GLY A 191 -4.10 -7.15 9.13
C GLY A 191 -4.65 -7.60 7.77
N GLU A 192 -4.09 -7.14 6.65
CA GLU A 192 -4.56 -7.54 5.31
C GLU A 192 -4.48 -9.06 5.12
N GLY A 193 -5.63 -9.69 4.81
CA GLY A 193 -5.73 -11.14 4.60
C GLY A 193 -5.64 -12.00 5.86
N LEU A 194 -5.51 -11.39 7.04
CA LEU A 194 -5.33 -12.10 8.31
C LEU A 194 -6.57 -12.92 8.72
N ASP A 195 -7.77 -12.42 8.42
CA ASP A 195 -9.05 -13.13 8.67
C ASP A 195 -9.19 -14.42 7.84
N ARG A 196 -8.45 -14.57 6.73
CA ARG A 196 -8.47 -15.77 5.88
C ARG A 196 -7.63 -16.92 6.47
N VAL A 197 -6.76 -16.63 7.44
CA VAL A 197 -5.85 -17.62 8.03
C VAL A 197 -6.57 -18.38 9.13
N ALA A 198 -6.75 -19.69 8.94
CA ALA A 198 -7.49 -20.55 9.88
C ALA A 198 -6.95 -20.47 11.32
N VAL A 199 -5.63 -20.44 11.50
CA VAL A 199 -4.99 -20.35 12.83
C VAL A 199 -5.34 -19.04 13.55
N VAL A 200 -5.51 -17.94 12.82
CA VAL A 200 -5.91 -16.67 13.44
C VAL A 200 -7.40 -16.69 13.79
N ALA A 201 -8.23 -17.33 12.95
CA ALA A 201 -9.63 -17.55 13.25
C ALA A 201 -9.82 -18.43 14.50
N THR A 202 -9.02 -19.50 14.66
CA THR A 202 -9.04 -20.33 15.88
C THR A 202 -8.54 -19.55 17.09
N LEU A 203 -7.43 -18.81 16.99
CA LEU A 203 -6.94 -17.93 18.07
C LEU A 203 -8.03 -16.95 18.55
N LYS A 204 -8.75 -16.34 17.61
CA LYS A 204 -9.84 -15.39 17.89
C LYS A 204 -11.00 -16.08 18.60
N ALA A 205 -11.41 -17.25 18.14
CA ALA A 205 -12.54 -18.00 18.66
C ALA A 205 -12.25 -18.64 20.04
N GLU A 206 -11.07 -19.23 20.21
CA GLU A 206 -10.73 -20.06 21.37
C GLU A 206 -10.00 -19.31 22.48
N LEU A 207 -9.30 -18.21 22.18
CA LEU A 207 -8.53 -17.46 23.16
C LEU A 207 -9.03 -16.03 23.35
N VAL A 208 -9.13 -15.24 22.27
CA VAL A 208 -9.42 -13.79 22.38
C VAL A 208 -10.85 -13.54 22.89
N ASN A 209 -11.86 -14.13 22.23
CA ASN A 209 -13.27 -13.96 22.62
C ASN A 209 -13.58 -14.47 24.03
N PRO A 210 -13.18 -15.70 24.43
CA PRO A 210 -13.42 -16.17 25.80
C PRO A 210 -12.55 -15.43 26.83
N GLY A 211 -11.32 -15.06 26.48
CA GLY A 211 -10.45 -14.27 27.35
C GLY A 211 -11.05 -12.90 27.67
N GLU A 212 -11.54 -12.19 26.65
CA GLU A 212 -12.30 -10.94 26.81
C GLU A 212 -13.49 -11.12 27.74
N ARG A 213 -14.32 -12.15 27.53
CA ARG A 213 -15.49 -12.42 28.39
C ARG A 213 -15.09 -12.74 29.83
N SER A 214 -14.04 -13.54 30.03
CA SER A 214 -13.58 -13.91 31.38
C SER A 214 -13.04 -12.69 32.15
N ILE A 215 -12.27 -11.82 31.50
CA ILE A 215 -11.71 -10.62 32.11
C ILE A 215 -12.82 -9.61 32.41
N ALA A 216 -13.77 -9.44 31.49
CA ALA A 216 -14.95 -8.60 31.70
C ALA A 216 -15.78 -9.09 32.90
N SER A 217 -16.11 -10.38 32.95
CA SER A 217 -16.87 -10.98 34.05
C SER A 217 -16.13 -10.85 35.38
N ARG A 218 -14.81 -11.06 35.40
CA ARG A 218 -13.99 -10.95 36.61
C ARG A 218 -13.94 -9.50 37.11
N ALA A 219 -13.74 -8.54 36.22
CA ALA A 219 -13.75 -7.12 36.57
C ALA A 219 -15.12 -6.68 37.10
N GLN A 220 -16.22 -7.16 36.51
CA GLN A 220 -17.57 -6.93 37.04
C GLN A 220 -17.75 -7.53 38.44
N GLN A 221 -17.24 -8.73 38.69
CA GLN A 221 -17.28 -9.36 40.00
C GLN A 221 -16.52 -8.53 41.04
N VAL A 222 -15.30 -8.07 40.74
CA VAL A 222 -14.50 -7.22 41.63
C VAL A 222 -15.24 -5.91 41.97
N VAL A 223 -15.94 -5.31 41.02
CA VAL A 223 -16.77 -4.12 41.26
C VAL A 223 -17.99 -4.44 42.13
N LYS A 224 -18.64 -5.60 41.95
CA LYS A 224 -19.79 -6.03 42.78
C LYS A 224 -19.40 -6.36 44.22
N GLU A 225 -18.24 -6.98 44.40
CA GLU A 225 -17.70 -7.38 45.70
C GLU A 225 -17.12 -6.19 46.49
N PHE A 226 -16.93 -5.04 45.86
CA PHE A 226 -16.55 -3.82 46.55
C PHE A 226 -17.60 -3.45 47.59
N SER A 227 -17.22 -3.38 48.87
CA SER A 227 -18.13 -2.98 49.93
C SER A 227 -17.38 -2.21 51.00
N MET A 228 -17.80 -0.96 51.22
CA MET A 228 -17.32 -0.13 52.32
C MET A 228 -17.72 -0.72 53.70
N SER A 229 -18.78 -1.53 53.77
CA SER A 229 -19.19 -2.20 55.02
C SER A 229 -18.25 -3.33 55.45
N SER A 230 -17.61 -4.05 54.51
CA SER A 230 -16.58 -5.04 54.85
C SER A 230 -15.33 -4.38 55.46
N LEU A 231 -15.10 -3.10 55.17
CA LEU A 231 -14.00 -2.30 55.72
C LEU A 231 -14.28 -1.78 57.14
N LEU A 232 -15.56 -1.69 57.53
CA LEU A 232 -16.00 -1.19 58.84
C LEU A 232 -16.38 -2.32 59.81
N SER A 233 -16.88 -3.46 59.31
CA SER A 233 -17.25 -4.58 60.18
C SER A 233 -16.04 -5.19 60.91
N SER A 234 -14.86 -5.19 60.28
CA SER A 234 -13.58 -5.60 60.88
C SER A 234 -13.10 -4.68 62.01
N SER A 235 -13.61 -3.45 62.07
CA SER A 235 -13.34 -2.50 63.16
C SER A 235 -14.26 -2.70 64.37
N SER A 236 -15.34 -3.47 64.23
CA SER A 236 -16.41 -3.59 65.23
C SER A 236 -16.49 -4.95 65.94
N SER A 237 -15.72 -5.95 65.49
CA SER A 237 -15.61 -7.26 66.14
C SER A 237 -14.48 -7.35 67.18
N SER A 238 -13.88 -6.23 67.56
CA SER A 238 -12.79 -6.15 68.56
C SER A 238 -13.26 -5.71 69.95
N SER A 239 -14.52 -5.96 70.31
CA SER A 239 -15.02 -5.72 71.68
C SER A 239 -14.60 -6.78 72.71
N SER A 240 -13.63 -7.64 72.40
CA SER A 240 -12.97 -8.49 73.41
C SER A 240 -11.45 -8.46 73.27
N GLY A 241 -10.83 -7.50 73.97
CA GLY A 241 -9.49 -7.57 74.55
C GLY A 241 -8.30 -7.92 73.65
N GLY A 242 -7.48 -6.91 73.32
CA GLY A 242 -6.02 -7.09 73.15
C GLY A 242 -5.42 -6.65 71.81
N GLN A 243 -4.41 -5.76 71.93
CA GLN A 243 -3.32 -5.44 70.98
C GLN A 243 -3.57 -4.44 69.83
N ALA A 244 -2.97 -3.26 70.02
CA ALA A 244 -2.88 -2.11 69.13
C ALA A 244 -1.89 -2.28 67.96
N ALA A 245 -2.04 -3.34 67.15
CA ALA A 245 -1.25 -3.56 65.93
C ALA A 245 -2.09 -3.59 64.62
N SER A 246 -3.41 -3.42 64.70
CA SER A 246 -4.35 -3.64 63.58
C SER A 246 -4.71 -2.40 62.76
N SER A 247 -4.35 -1.18 63.18
CA SER A 247 -4.72 0.06 62.47
C SER A 247 -4.00 0.23 61.12
N ALA A 248 -2.72 -0.16 61.02
CA ALA A 248 -1.93 -0.06 59.79
C ALA A 248 -2.32 -1.13 58.74
N ALA A 249 -2.69 -2.33 59.18
CA ALA A 249 -3.20 -3.39 58.29
C ALA A 249 -4.53 -3.00 57.65
N THR A 250 -5.35 -2.19 58.34
CA THR A 250 -6.65 -1.74 57.84
C THR A 250 -6.50 -0.67 56.75
N PHE A 251 -5.59 0.31 56.91
CA PHE A 251 -5.34 1.30 55.85
C PHE A 251 -4.79 0.65 54.57
N ALA A 252 -3.79 -0.23 54.70
CA ALA A 252 -3.22 -0.94 53.56
C ALA A 252 -4.26 -1.82 52.83
N GLN A 253 -5.18 -2.46 53.56
CA GLN A 253 -6.30 -3.21 52.95
C GLN A 253 -7.31 -2.30 52.26
N THR A 254 -7.59 -1.11 52.81
CA THR A 254 -8.49 -0.14 52.17
C THR A 254 -7.88 0.45 50.90
N GLU A 255 -6.57 0.68 50.86
CA GLU A 255 -5.87 1.16 49.68
C GLU A 255 -5.78 0.06 48.60
N ASP A 256 -5.52 -1.19 49.01
CA ASP A 256 -5.43 -2.34 48.11
C ASP A 256 -6.79 -2.67 47.48
N THR A 257 -7.88 -2.61 48.24
CA THR A 257 -9.25 -2.77 47.70
C THR A 257 -9.63 -1.63 46.75
N LYS A 258 -9.28 -0.38 47.07
CA LYS A 258 -9.41 0.75 46.14
C LYS A 258 -8.62 0.51 44.86
N ALA A 259 -7.34 0.13 44.95
CA ALA A 259 -6.50 -0.15 43.79
C ALA A 259 -7.01 -1.30 42.91
N ARG A 260 -7.60 -2.34 43.53
CA ARG A 260 -8.27 -3.43 42.80
C ARG A 260 -9.52 -2.95 42.07
N THR A 261 -10.35 -2.13 42.71
CA THR A 261 -11.53 -1.58 42.04
C THR A 261 -11.21 -0.59 40.94
N THR A 262 -10.21 0.28 41.12
CA THR A 262 -9.79 1.23 40.07
C THR A 262 -9.25 0.47 38.86
N SER A 263 -8.43 -0.57 39.06
CA SER A 263 -7.96 -1.42 37.96
C SER A 263 -9.08 -2.21 37.28
N ALA A 264 -10.09 -2.69 38.01
CA ALA A 264 -11.27 -3.32 37.43
C ALA A 264 -12.12 -2.34 36.60
N LEU A 265 -12.33 -1.11 37.09
CA LEU A 265 -13.03 -0.07 36.35
C LEU A 265 -12.26 0.37 35.10
N LEU A 266 -10.94 0.53 35.19
CA LEU A 266 -10.08 0.81 34.03
C LEU A 266 -10.14 -0.33 32.99
N THR A 267 -10.16 -1.57 33.44
CA THR A 267 -10.33 -2.75 32.57
C THR A 267 -11.66 -2.69 31.84
N LEU A 268 -12.77 -2.42 32.54
CA LEU A 268 -14.10 -2.29 31.92
C LEU A 268 -14.23 -1.09 30.99
N TYR A 269 -13.53 0.00 31.30
CA TYR A 269 -13.43 1.16 30.42
C TYR A 269 -12.71 0.80 29.11
N LEU A 270 -11.51 0.21 29.20
CA LEU A 270 -10.71 -0.15 28.02
C LEU A 270 -11.35 -1.24 27.15
N LEU A 271 -12.08 -2.17 27.76
CA LEU A 271 -12.74 -3.27 27.07
C LEU A 271 -14.09 -2.89 26.46
N SER A 272 -14.62 -1.71 26.82
CA SER A 272 -15.94 -1.30 26.35
C SER A 272 -15.96 -1.09 24.84
N PRO A 273 -17.03 -1.53 24.16
CA PRO A 273 -17.10 -1.53 22.71
C PRO A 273 -17.11 -0.10 22.18
N VAL A 274 -16.17 0.22 21.29
CA VAL A 274 -16.27 1.43 20.46
C VAL A 274 -17.35 1.16 19.41
N SER A 275 -18.37 2.02 19.34
CA SER A 275 -19.49 1.85 18.42
C SER A 275 -18.99 1.66 16.98
N LYS A 276 -19.39 0.55 16.35
CA LYS A 276 -19.05 0.21 14.95
C LYS A 276 -19.60 1.22 13.91
N ALA A 277 -20.41 2.19 14.34
CA ALA A 277 -21.03 3.19 13.48
C ALA A 277 -20.16 4.43 13.21
N ALA A 278 -19.01 4.58 13.87
CA ALA A 278 -18.10 5.70 13.62
C ALA A 278 -17.14 5.38 12.46
N PRO A 279 -17.05 6.21 11.41
CA PRO A 279 -16.11 6.01 10.31
C PRO A 279 -14.66 5.98 10.83
N LYS A 280 -13.84 5.11 10.23
CA LYS A 280 -12.44 4.76 10.60
C LYS A 280 -11.48 5.95 10.78
N THR A 281 -11.90 7.17 10.47
CA THR A 281 -11.09 8.39 10.53
C THR A 281 -11.41 9.33 11.70
N ALA A 282 -12.42 9.06 12.54
CA ALA A 282 -12.81 10.02 13.58
C ALA A 282 -13.47 9.42 14.83
N ALA A 283 -12.92 8.34 15.41
CA ALA A 283 -13.25 7.98 16.79
C ALA A 283 -12.56 8.98 17.75
N THR A 284 -13.09 10.20 17.81
CA THR A 284 -12.68 11.18 18.81
C THR A 284 -13.25 10.79 20.18
N THR A 285 -12.53 11.10 21.25
CA THR A 285 -12.90 10.85 22.67
C THR A 285 -14.28 11.38 23.09
N LYS A 286 -14.96 12.14 22.21
CA LYS A 286 -16.28 12.74 22.44
C LYS A 286 -17.46 11.80 22.16
N THR A 287 -17.27 10.68 21.46
CA THR A 287 -18.34 9.70 21.12
C THR A 287 -18.18 8.34 21.79
N PHE A 288 -17.19 8.18 22.66
CA PHE A 288 -16.96 6.92 23.37
C PHE A 288 -17.82 6.83 24.63
N GLU A 289 -18.80 5.93 24.61
CA GLU A 289 -19.62 5.62 25.78
C GLU A 289 -19.18 4.29 26.39
N PRO A 290 -18.59 4.27 27.61
CA PRO A 290 -18.08 3.06 28.24
C PRO A 290 -19.22 2.24 28.85
N SER A 291 -20.03 1.63 27.99
CA SER A 291 -21.25 0.89 28.35
C SER A 291 -21.02 -0.21 29.39
N LEU A 292 -19.91 -0.96 29.30
CA LEU A 292 -19.57 -2.02 30.27
C LEU A 292 -19.31 -1.48 31.67
N MET A 293 -18.60 -0.34 31.77
CA MET A 293 -18.32 0.31 33.05
C MET A 293 -19.59 0.92 33.64
N LEU A 294 -20.38 1.61 32.80
CA LEU A 294 -21.65 2.22 33.22
C LEU A 294 -22.65 1.16 33.71
N ALA A 295 -22.78 0.03 33.00
CA ALA A 295 -23.63 -1.08 33.41
C ALA A 295 -23.18 -1.67 34.76
N ALA A 296 -21.88 -1.88 34.95
CA ALA A 296 -21.34 -2.39 36.21
C ALA A 296 -21.59 -1.43 37.39
N LEU A 297 -21.40 -0.12 37.19
CA LEU A 297 -21.70 0.89 38.20
C LEU A 297 -23.19 0.99 38.50
N GLN A 298 -24.05 0.92 37.47
CA GLN A 298 -25.50 0.92 37.65
C GLN A 298 -25.97 -0.29 38.46
N GLU A 299 -25.48 -1.50 38.14
CA GLU A 299 -25.82 -2.71 38.88
C GLU A 299 -25.31 -2.65 40.33
N TYR A 300 -24.10 -2.15 40.53
CA TYR A 300 -23.54 -1.92 41.86
C TYR A 300 -24.42 -0.96 42.69
N LEU A 301 -24.79 0.20 42.13
CA LEU A 301 -25.64 1.18 42.81
C LEU A 301 -27.02 0.60 43.14
N GLN A 302 -27.65 -0.11 42.21
CA GLN A 302 -28.94 -0.76 42.45
C GLN A 302 -28.85 -1.80 43.57
N THR A 303 -27.78 -2.59 43.61
CA THR A 303 -27.56 -3.61 44.63
C THR A 303 -27.33 -2.98 46.01
N GLN A 304 -26.51 -1.93 46.09
CA GLN A 304 -26.26 -1.21 47.33
C GLN A 304 -27.52 -0.50 47.86
N LEU A 305 -28.32 0.12 46.98
CA LEU A 305 -29.59 0.76 47.36
C LEU A 305 -30.63 -0.25 47.88
N LYS A 306 -30.76 -1.41 47.23
CA LYS A 306 -31.64 -2.49 47.72
C LYS A 306 -31.17 -3.01 49.07
N SER A 307 -29.85 -3.18 49.24
CA SER A 307 -29.27 -3.61 50.51
C SER A 307 -29.49 -2.58 51.63
N SER A 308 -29.30 -1.29 51.36
CA SER A 308 -29.46 -0.23 52.37
C SER A 308 -30.92 -0.05 52.78
N LEU A 309 -31.85 -0.13 51.82
CA LEU A 309 -33.29 -0.13 52.09
C LEU A 309 -33.67 -1.33 52.97
N ALA A 310 -33.21 -2.54 52.63
CA ALA A 310 -33.51 -3.73 53.41
C ALA A 310 -32.91 -3.68 54.83
N SER A 311 -31.70 -3.13 55.01
CA SER A 311 -31.12 -2.94 56.35
C SER A 311 -31.88 -1.91 57.18
N LEU A 312 -32.30 -0.80 56.55
CA LEU A 312 -33.09 0.24 57.21
C LEU A 312 -34.47 -0.30 57.64
N ALA A 313 -35.15 -1.05 56.76
CA ALA A 313 -36.43 -1.68 57.08
C ALA A 313 -36.34 -2.64 58.28
N ARG A 314 -35.25 -3.40 58.40
CA ARG A 314 -35.01 -4.27 59.58
C ARG A 314 -34.67 -3.47 60.83
N ALA A 315 -33.87 -2.42 60.71
CA ALA A 315 -33.47 -1.56 61.83
C ALA A 315 -34.65 -0.79 62.44
N LEU A 316 -35.61 -0.35 61.61
CA LEU A 316 -36.87 0.24 62.09
C LEU A 316 -37.72 -0.76 62.89
N GLY A 317 -37.59 -2.06 62.64
CA GLY A 317 -38.21 -3.13 63.44
C GLY A 317 -37.43 -3.49 64.71
N GLN A 318 -36.16 -3.08 64.83
CA GLN A 318 -35.26 -3.37 65.94
C GLN A 318 -34.52 -2.09 66.37
N LEU A 319 -35.25 -1.17 67.01
CA LEU A 319 -34.80 0.16 67.45
C LEU A 319 -33.37 0.22 68.07
N PRO A 320 -32.92 -0.69 68.94
CA PRO A 320 -31.56 -0.61 69.51
C PRO A 320 -30.42 -0.78 68.48
N SER A 321 -30.72 -1.23 67.25
CA SER A 321 -29.72 -1.36 66.17
C SER A 321 -29.72 -0.19 65.18
N LEU A 322 -30.65 0.77 65.33
CA LEU A 322 -30.88 1.84 64.37
C LEU A 322 -29.64 2.72 64.17
N ASP A 323 -29.04 3.22 65.25
CA ASP A 323 -27.86 4.09 65.16
C ASP A 323 -26.67 3.41 64.47
N ARG A 324 -26.49 2.11 64.71
CA ARG A 324 -25.45 1.31 64.07
C ARG A 324 -25.71 1.19 62.56
N THR A 325 -26.96 0.89 62.17
CA THR A 325 -27.31 0.79 60.75
C THR A 325 -27.25 2.12 60.03
N LEU A 326 -27.60 3.24 60.70
CA LEU A 326 -27.46 4.58 60.12
C LEU A 326 -25.99 4.95 59.88
N LEU A 327 -25.08 4.61 60.79
CA LEU A 327 -23.64 4.80 60.60
C LEU A 327 -23.09 3.96 59.44
N GLU A 328 -23.53 2.71 59.32
CA GLU A 328 -23.14 1.83 58.21
C GLU A 328 -23.69 2.33 56.86
N ILE A 329 -24.92 2.85 56.83
CA ILE A 329 -25.52 3.45 55.62
C ILE A 329 -24.81 4.76 55.26
N SER A 330 -24.52 5.63 56.24
CA SER A 330 -23.82 6.90 55.99
C SER A 330 -22.42 6.65 55.43
N ALA A 331 -21.72 5.63 55.91
CA ALA A 331 -20.40 5.27 55.40
C ALA A 331 -20.42 4.69 53.98
N ARG A 332 -21.52 4.05 53.55
CA ARG A 332 -21.73 3.63 52.15
C ARG A 332 -22.00 4.80 51.21
N SER A 333 -22.54 5.91 51.74
CA SER A 333 -22.84 7.14 50.99
C SER A 333 -21.69 8.16 50.97
N ALA A 334 -20.70 8.01 51.85
CA ALA A 334 -19.55 8.91 51.92
C ALA A 334 -18.61 8.69 50.72
N ALA A 335 -18.37 9.77 49.97
CA ALA A 335 -17.46 9.81 48.82
C ALA A 335 -16.01 9.46 49.22
N PRO A 336 -15.20 8.90 48.31
CA PRO A 336 -13.78 8.64 48.58
C PRO A 336 -13.05 9.96 48.89
N PRO A 337 -12.18 10.01 49.92
CA PRO A 337 -11.34 11.18 50.15
C PRO A 337 -10.39 11.40 48.94
N PRO A 338 -10.11 12.67 48.57
CA PRO A 338 -9.22 12.98 47.45
C PRO A 338 -7.82 12.40 47.68
N PRO A 339 -7.08 12.04 46.61
CA PRO A 339 -5.72 11.53 46.75
C PRO A 339 -4.85 12.58 47.45
N PRO A 340 -3.96 12.17 48.38
CA PRO A 340 -3.03 13.09 49.00
C PRO A 340 -2.16 13.74 47.92
N PRO A 341 -1.87 15.05 48.03
CA PRO A 341 -1.00 15.73 47.08
C PRO A 341 0.38 15.05 47.05
N PRO A 342 1.03 14.97 45.88
CA PRO A 342 2.34 14.35 45.76
C PRO A 342 3.33 15.04 46.70
N PRO A 343 4.22 14.29 47.38
CA PRO A 343 5.22 14.88 48.26
C PRO A 343 6.09 15.85 47.47
N PRO A 344 6.44 17.01 48.03
CA PRO A 344 7.32 17.97 47.37
C PRO A 344 8.66 17.31 47.05
N PRO A 345 9.26 17.60 45.88
CA PRO A 345 10.56 17.05 45.52
C PRO A 345 11.62 17.45 46.56
N PRO A 346 12.57 16.55 46.89
CA PRO A 346 13.61 16.83 47.87
C PRO A 346 14.47 18.03 47.42
N PRO A 347 14.87 18.90 48.36
CA PRO A 347 15.67 20.07 48.02
C PRO A 347 17.11 19.64 47.79
N GLN A 348 17.52 19.48 46.53
CA GLN A 348 18.93 19.56 46.11
C GLN A 348 19.06 19.53 44.59
N GLN A 349 19.33 20.71 44.01
CA GLN A 349 20.31 20.98 42.94
C GLN A 349 19.99 22.32 42.25
N GLN A 350 20.18 23.42 43.00
CA GLN A 350 20.19 24.78 42.43
C GLN A 350 21.48 25.55 42.76
N GLN A 351 22.55 24.84 43.14
CA GLN A 351 23.86 25.44 43.49
C GLN A 351 25.00 25.16 42.49
N GLN A 352 24.74 24.59 41.31
CA GLN A 352 25.79 24.35 40.30
C GLN A 352 25.65 25.12 38.98
N GLN A 353 24.71 26.07 38.87
CA GLN A 353 24.60 26.92 37.66
C GLN A 353 24.97 28.40 37.88
N GLN A 354 25.50 28.80 39.04
CA GLN A 354 25.96 30.18 39.29
C GLN A 354 27.48 30.37 39.35
N GLN A 355 28.30 29.36 39.01
CA GLN A 355 29.76 29.50 39.00
C GLN A 355 30.43 29.62 37.62
N THR A 356 29.67 29.74 36.52
CA THR A 356 30.23 29.95 35.16
C THR A 356 30.15 31.37 34.62
N TYR A 357 29.70 32.35 35.43
CA TYR A 357 29.77 33.76 35.08
C TYR A 357 30.39 34.54 36.24
N PHE A 358 31.72 34.63 36.27
CA PHE A 358 32.52 35.78 36.73
C PHE A 358 33.98 35.34 36.85
N ASN A 359 34.78 35.59 35.82
CA ASN A 359 36.19 35.91 36.05
C ASN A 359 36.71 36.85 34.95
N PRO A 360 36.92 38.15 35.24
CA PRO A 360 37.57 39.09 34.34
C PRO A 360 39.09 39.09 34.54
N SER A 361 39.80 38.92 33.43
CA SER A 361 41.10 39.49 33.04
C SER A 361 42.10 39.97 34.10
N SER A 362 43.34 39.42 34.06
CA SER A 362 44.59 40.21 34.04
C SER A 362 45.83 39.36 33.71
N LYS A 363 46.38 39.62 32.51
CA LYS A 363 47.79 39.68 32.03
C LYS A 363 48.95 39.68 33.06
N PRO A 364 50.23 39.45 32.67
CA PRO A 364 50.94 39.91 31.45
C PRO A 364 51.03 38.93 30.27
#